data_AF-A0A8J3FEB3-F1
#
_entry.id   AF-A0A8J3FEB3-F1
#
_cell.length_a   1.000
_cell.length_b   1.000
_cell.length_c   1.000
_cell.angle_alpha   90.00
_cell.angle_beta   90.00
_cell.angle_gamma   90.00
#
_symmetry.space_group_name_H-M   'P 1'
#
loop_
_entity.id
_entity.type
_entity.pdbx_description
1 polymer ?
#
loop_
_entity_poly.entity_id
_entity_poly.type
_entity_poly.pdbx_seq_one_letter_code
_entity_poly.pdbx_strand_id
1 'polypeptide(L)'
;MIRHIVQPGETLWSIAARYGLSVEAIMEANRLRDPNQFDVGQVLLVPVAPFSPAQQFPVAPFLPVQQQLPMPRIFNLERRVTRLEREINRLDRRIDRLEDRVRRLEQRR
;
A
#
# COMPACT_ATOMS: atom_id res chain seq x y z
N MET A 1 1.70 -19.05 15.94
CA MET A 1 1.20 -18.87 14.56
C MET A 1 -0.24 -18.39 14.62
N ILE A 2 -0.63 -17.46 13.77
CA ILE A 2 -2.02 -17.01 13.58
C ILE A 2 -2.46 -17.43 12.17
N ARG A 3 -3.70 -17.90 12.03
CA ARG A 3 -4.31 -18.18 10.73
C ARG A 3 -5.13 -16.97 10.31
N HIS A 4 -4.79 -16.36 9.19
CA HIS A 4 -5.47 -15.19 8.66
C HIS A 4 -6.19 -15.56 7.35
N ILE A 5 -7.49 -15.34 7.28
CA ILE A 5 -8.27 -15.56 6.05
C ILE A 5 -8.24 -14.26 5.26
N VAL A 6 -7.64 -14.30 4.07
CA VAL A 6 -7.51 -13.15 3.17
C VAL A 6 -8.90 -12.63 2.79
N GLN A 7 -9.17 -11.36 3.08
CA GLN A 7 -10.39 -10.68 2.69
C GLN A 7 -10.27 -10.02 1.31
N PRO A 8 -11.40 -9.77 0.63
CA PRO A 8 -11.38 -9.03 -0.62
C PRO A 8 -10.70 -7.66 -0.46
N GLY A 9 -9.74 -7.37 -1.33
CA GLY A 9 -9.00 -6.10 -1.34
C GLY A 9 -7.80 -6.04 -0.39
N GLU A 10 -7.51 -7.09 0.39
CA GLU A 10 -6.28 -7.17 1.17
C GLU A 10 -5.07 -7.52 0.29
N THR A 11 -3.94 -6.89 0.60
CA THR A 11 -2.63 -7.21 0.05
C THR A 11 -1.74 -7.82 1.13
N LEU A 12 -0.72 -8.59 0.74
CA LEU A 12 0.26 -9.11 1.70
C LEU A 12 0.93 -8.00 2.51
N TRP A 13 1.07 -6.80 1.92
CA TRP A 13 1.56 -5.60 2.60
C TRP A 13 0.60 -5.12 3.69
N SER A 14 -0.70 -5.00 3.40
CA SER A 14 -1.69 -4.56 4.41
C SER A 14 -1.84 -5.59 5.54
N ILE A 15 -1.70 -6.89 5.23
CA ILE A 15 -1.72 -7.96 6.23
C ILE A 15 -0.47 -7.85 7.10
N ALA A 16 0.72 -7.74 6.50
CA ALA A 16 1.98 -7.56 7.22
C ALA A 16 1.95 -6.33 8.16
N ALA A 17 1.44 -5.19 7.67
CA ALA A 17 1.29 -3.98 8.45
C ALA A 17 0.34 -4.17 9.66
N ARG A 18 -0.79 -4.85 9.47
CA ARG A 18 -1.74 -5.15 10.56
C ARG A 18 -1.09 -5.97 11.68
N TYR A 19 -0.20 -6.90 11.34
CA TYR A 19 0.47 -7.77 12.30
C TYR A 19 1.85 -7.27 12.75
N GLY A 20 2.32 -6.12 12.24
CA GLY A 20 3.63 -5.58 12.55
C GLY A 20 4.80 -6.44 12.04
N LEU A 21 4.60 -7.13 10.92
CA LEU A 21 5.59 -8.03 10.32
C LEU A 21 6.11 -7.48 8.98
N SER A 22 7.19 -8.07 8.48
CA SER A 22 7.60 -7.88 7.09
C SER A 22 6.78 -8.77 6.15
N VAL A 23 6.67 -8.35 4.89
CA VAL A 23 6.05 -9.14 3.81
C VAL A 23 6.83 -10.46 3.63
N GLU A 24 8.16 -10.38 3.67
CA GLU A 24 9.06 -11.53 3.55
C GLU A 24 8.79 -12.59 4.62
N ALA A 25 8.53 -12.20 5.88
CA ALA A 25 8.23 -13.14 6.95
C ALA A 25 6.92 -13.93 6.69
N ILE A 26 5.91 -13.26 6.14
CA ILE A 26 4.66 -13.93 5.76
C ILE A 26 4.87 -14.82 4.53
N MET A 27 5.66 -14.37 3.54
CA MET A 27 5.97 -15.16 2.36
C MET A 27 6.75 -16.42 2.70
N GLU A 28 7.76 -16.33 3.55
CA GLU A 28 8.56 -17.46 4.01
C GLU A 28 7.70 -18.49 4.76
N ALA A 29 6.84 -18.02 5.67
CA ALA A 29 5.92 -18.86 6.43
C ALA A 29 4.92 -19.63 5.52
N ASN A 30 4.57 -19.05 4.36
CA ASN A 30 3.61 -19.62 3.41
C ASN A 30 4.25 -20.18 2.13
N ARG A 31 5.59 -20.18 2.04
CA ARG A 31 6.38 -20.58 0.86
C ARG A 31 5.97 -19.87 -0.43
N LEU A 32 5.56 -18.61 -0.32
CA LEU A 32 5.18 -17.77 -1.45
C LEU A 32 6.44 -17.24 -2.14
N ARG A 33 6.50 -17.35 -3.47
CA ARG A 33 7.59 -16.78 -4.28
C ARG A 33 7.26 -15.38 -4.78
N ASP A 34 5.98 -15.10 -4.96
CA ASP A 34 5.48 -13.79 -5.38
C ASP A 34 4.49 -13.27 -4.32
N PRO A 35 4.62 -12.00 -3.88
CA PRO A 35 3.75 -11.41 -2.89
C PRO A 35 2.30 -11.21 -3.34
N ASN A 36 1.97 -11.43 -4.62
CA ASN A 36 0.60 -11.39 -5.16
C ASN A 36 0.05 -12.78 -5.50
N GLN A 37 0.82 -13.84 -5.25
CA GLN A 37 0.41 -15.22 -5.54
C GLN A 37 -0.37 -15.81 -4.36
N PHE A 38 -1.54 -15.25 -4.10
CA PHE A 38 -2.48 -15.77 -3.11
C PHE A 38 -3.90 -15.31 -3.47
N ASP A 39 -4.90 -16.11 -3.11
CA ASP A 39 -6.29 -15.84 -3.47
C ASP A 39 -7.09 -15.29 -2.28
N VAL A 40 -8.18 -14.59 -2.61
CA VAL A 40 -9.17 -14.18 -1.62
C VAL A 40 -9.82 -15.41 -1.00
N GLY A 41 -9.97 -15.42 0.32
CA GLY A 41 -10.45 -16.57 1.09
C GLY A 41 -9.36 -17.60 1.42
N GLN A 42 -8.15 -17.45 0.89
CA GLN A 42 -7.01 -18.29 1.26
C GLN A 42 -6.61 -18.05 2.72
N VAL A 43 -6.19 -19.11 3.39
CA VAL A 43 -5.60 -19.02 4.74
C VAL A 43 -4.10 -18.79 4.62
N LEU A 44 -3.63 -17.64 5.11
CA LEU A 44 -2.22 -17.35 5.30
C LEU A 44 -1.79 -17.60 6.74
N LEU A 45 -0.64 -18.24 6.90
CA LEU A 45 0.05 -18.44 8.16
C LEU A 45 0.85 -17.18 8.51
N VAL A 46 0.47 -16.53 9.59
CA VAL A 46 1.14 -15.34 10.09
C VAL A 46 2.02 -15.74 11.28
N PRO A 47 3.35 -15.62 11.18
CA PRO A 47 4.24 -15.92 12.29
C PRO A 47 4.03 -14.92 13.43
N VAL A 48 3.95 -15.42 14.66
CA VAL A 48 3.85 -14.54 15.84
C VAL A 48 5.29 -14.27 16.25
N ALA A 49 5.88 -13.20 15.74
CA ALA A 49 7.14 -12.72 16.30
C ALA A 49 6.84 -12.13 17.68
N PRO A 50 7.58 -12.51 18.74
CA PRO A 50 7.57 -11.70 19.96
C PRO A 50 8.01 -10.30 19.55
N PHE A 51 7.16 -9.30 19.80
CA PHE A 51 7.43 -7.90 19.49
C PHE A 51 8.81 -7.53 20.02
N SER A 52 9.81 -7.56 19.14
CA SER A 52 11.20 -7.26 19.47
C SER A 52 11.46 -5.87 18.91
N PRO A 53 11.49 -4.83 19.76
CA PRO A 53 11.77 -3.47 19.30
C PRO A 53 13.15 -3.37 18.61
N ALA A 54 14.05 -4.33 18.86
CA ALA A 54 15.35 -4.47 18.20
C ALA A 54 15.29 -4.97 16.74
N GLN A 55 14.17 -5.54 16.28
CA GLN A 55 13.97 -5.93 14.87
C GLN A 55 13.24 -4.84 14.08
N GLN A 56 12.79 -3.76 14.73
CA GLN A 56 12.14 -2.66 14.02
C GLN A 56 13.16 -1.80 13.27
N PHE A 57 14.40 -1.71 13.75
CA PHE A 57 15.59 -1.23 13.02
C PHE A 57 16.83 -1.78 13.76
N PRO A 58 17.94 -2.16 13.10
CA PRO A 58 19.18 -2.36 13.83
C PRO A 58 19.58 -1.02 14.46
N VAL A 59 19.50 -0.91 15.79
CA VAL A 59 20.14 0.18 16.54
C VAL A 59 21.66 -0.04 16.47
N ALA A 60 22.26 0.42 15.38
CA ALA A 60 23.71 0.45 15.25
C ALA A 60 24.29 1.38 16.34
N PRO A 61 25.32 0.96 17.08
CA PRO A 61 26.01 1.86 17.99
C PRO A 61 26.72 2.94 17.15
N PHE A 62 26.21 4.17 17.26
CA PHE A 62 26.80 5.44 16.82
C PHE A 62 27.75 5.37 15.60
N LEU A 63 27.17 5.34 14.40
CA LEU A 63 27.87 5.79 13.19
C LEU A 63 27.58 7.29 13.00
N PRO A 64 28.55 8.11 12.55
CA PRO A 64 28.31 9.53 12.31
C PRO A 64 27.18 9.69 11.29
N VAL A 65 26.15 10.47 11.66
CA VAL A 65 25.00 10.79 10.82
C VAL A 65 25.47 11.71 9.68
N GLN A 66 26.08 11.12 8.65
CA GLN A 66 26.36 11.78 7.38
C GLN A 66 25.95 10.87 6.22
N GLN A 67 24.65 10.71 6.11
CA GLN A 67 23.90 10.60 4.86
C GLN A 67 22.43 10.56 5.28
N GLN A 68 21.66 11.57 4.90
CA GLN A 68 20.21 11.52 4.99
C GLN A 68 19.76 10.21 4.35
N LEU A 69 19.31 9.25 5.16
CA LEU A 69 18.70 8.03 4.69
C LEU A 69 17.47 8.42 3.86
N PRO A 70 17.43 8.20 2.54
CA PRO A 70 16.14 8.22 1.87
C PRO A 70 15.38 6.99 2.37
N MET A 71 14.38 7.19 3.24
CA MET A 71 13.39 6.16 3.57
C MET A 71 12.87 5.52 2.27
N PRO A 72 13.18 4.24 1.95
CA PRO A 72 12.83 3.68 0.66
C PRO A 72 11.55 2.87 0.80
N ARG A 73 10.40 3.48 0.44
CA ARG A 73 9.20 2.90 -0.23
C ARG A 73 7.96 3.77 -0.06
N ILE A 74 7.83 4.52 1.04
CA ILE A 74 6.72 5.47 1.27
C ILE A 74 6.73 6.59 0.20
N PHE A 75 7.93 7.10 -0.12
CA PHE A 75 8.14 8.20 -1.07
C PHE A 75 7.68 7.93 -2.51
N ASN A 76 7.61 6.67 -2.94
CA ASN A 76 7.12 6.32 -4.28
C ASN A 76 5.59 6.23 -4.33
N LEU A 77 4.96 5.84 -3.22
CA LEU A 77 3.50 5.75 -3.15
C LEU A 77 2.88 7.14 -2.96
N GLU A 78 3.46 7.98 -2.10
CA GLU A 78 3.04 9.39 -1.94
C GLU A 78 3.12 10.15 -3.27
N ARG A 79 4.22 9.99 -4.04
CA ARG A 79 4.34 10.62 -5.37
C ARG A 79 3.33 10.08 -6.40
N ARG A 80 2.91 8.82 -6.28
CA ARG A 80 1.84 8.23 -7.12
C ARG A 80 0.48 8.79 -6.72
N VAL A 81 0.19 8.90 -5.43
CA VAL A 81 -1.05 9.49 -4.89
C VAL A 81 -1.19 10.94 -5.36
N THR A 82 -0.17 11.77 -5.18
CA THR A 82 -0.20 13.18 -5.62
C THR A 82 -0.34 13.32 -7.15
N ARG A 83 0.09 12.33 -7.94
CA ARG A 83 -0.12 12.32 -9.39
C ARG A 83 -1.58 11.99 -9.72
N LEU A 84 -2.14 10.97 -9.08
CA LEU A 84 -3.54 10.56 -9.27
C LEU A 84 -4.52 11.65 -8.82
N GLU A 85 -4.28 12.29 -7.68
CA GLU A 85 -5.12 13.39 -7.19
C GLU A 85 -5.20 14.56 -8.17
N ARG A 86 -4.08 14.89 -8.83
CA ARG A 86 -4.04 15.93 -9.87
C ARG A 86 -4.73 15.52 -11.17
N GLU A 87 -4.85 14.23 -11.42
CA GLU A 87 -5.52 13.68 -12.59
C GLU A 87 -7.02 13.67 -12.40
N ILE A 88 -7.48 13.22 -11.22
CA ILE A 88 -8.89 13.29 -10.78
C ILE A 88 -9.40 14.73 -10.87
N ASN A 89 -8.69 15.69 -10.27
CA ASN A 89 -9.06 17.11 -10.31
C ASN A 89 -9.09 17.73 -11.73
N ARG A 90 -8.43 17.10 -12.71
CA ARG A 90 -8.50 17.53 -14.11
C ARG A 90 -9.68 16.90 -14.85
N LEU A 91 -10.04 15.67 -14.49
CA LEU A 91 -11.18 14.97 -15.05
C LEU A 91 -12.49 15.60 -14.56
N ASP A 92 -12.60 15.95 -13.28
CA ASP A 92 -13.79 16.62 -12.73
C ASP A 92 -14.08 17.92 -13.48
N ARG A 93 -13.07 18.79 -13.65
CA ARG A 93 -13.21 20.02 -14.43
C ARG A 93 -13.58 19.80 -15.90
N ARG A 94 -13.29 18.62 -16.47
CA ARG A 94 -13.73 18.28 -17.83
C ARG A 94 -15.17 17.83 -17.85
N ILE A 95 -15.59 17.06 -16.84
CA ILE A 95 -16.97 16.60 -16.67
C ILE A 95 -17.87 17.82 -16.50
N ASP A 96 -17.54 18.76 -15.61
CA ASP A 96 -18.32 19.99 -15.38
C ASP A 96 -18.56 20.76 -16.70
N ARG A 97 -17.48 20.95 -17.49
CA ARG A 97 -17.58 21.63 -18.78
C ARG A 97 -18.43 20.88 -19.80
N LEU A 98 -18.42 19.56 -19.78
CA LEU A 98 -19.25 18.75 -20.67
C LEU A 98 -20.71 18.82 -20.26
N GLU A 99 -21.01 18.75 -18.97
CA GLU A 99 -22.36 18.91 -18.44
C GLU A 99 -22.94 20.28 -18.79
N ASP A 100 -22.18 21.36 -18.64
CA ASP A 100 -22.60 22.70 -19.05
C ASP A 100 -22.85 22.82 -20.56
N ARG A 101 -22.09 22.09 -21.37
CA ARG A 101 -22.30 22.05 -22.82
C ARG A 101 -23.57 21.29 -23.16
N VAL A 102 -23.82 20.15 -22.51
CA VAL A 102 -25.03 19.36 -22.70
C VAL A 102 -26.26 20.16 -22.30
N ARG A 103 -26.28 20.77 -21.10
CA ARG A 103 -27.40 21.62 -20.65
C ARG A 103 -27.72 22.75 -21.63
N ARG A 104 -26.68 23.39 -22.19
CA ARG A 104 -26.86 24.45 -23.20
C ARG A 104 -27.43 23.93 -24.52
N LEU A 105 -27.11 22.70 -24.91
CA LEU A 105 -27.67 22.09 -26.11
C LEU A 105 -29.12 21.67 -25.89
N GLU A 106 -29.44 21.14 -24.70
CA GLU A 106 -30.81 20.76 -24.32
C GLU A 106 -31.75 21.97 -24.24
N GLN A 107 -31.28 23.13 -23.77
CA GLN A 107 -32.09 24.36 -23.74
C GLN A 107 -32.29 25.02 -25.13
N ARG A 108 -31.57 24.57 -26.17
CA ARG A 108 -31.71 25.09 -27.55
C ARG A 108 -32.68 24.27 -28.42
N ARG A 109 -33.37 23.30 -27.83
CA ARG A 109 -34.37 22.44 -28.49
C ARG A 109 -35.77 22.74 -27.93
#